data_AF-M5G7L4-F1
#
_entry.id   AF-M5G7L4-F1
#
_cell.length_a   1.000
_cell.length_b   1.000
_cell.length_c   1.000
_cell.angle_alpha   90.00
_cell.angle_beta   90.00
_cell.angle_gamma   90.00
#
_symmetry.space_group_name_H-M   'P 1'
#
loop_
_entity.id
_entity.type
_entity.pdbx_description
1 polymer ?
#
loop_
_entity_poly.entity_id
_entity_poly.type
_entity_poly.pdbx_seq_one_letter_code
_entity_poly.pdbx_strand_id
1 'polypeptide(L)'
;MVILILAHIFGLTTLHIRCRSDTTPETLLSQVLNFSPSDDPVGEMSNPSRKGSVSVSRASSSNGRRQQSALTRPLTNHVRSHSTGLTSRGASSVGPLPQAIVVSSLGRSSYDTQDCLWNILRTRCCSHNGTIHRLPEELLVVLLSDIGDGRELPHIIPCLVDQFSFSSYVDITSDVPNPSSSPGTPLIPAFYLHRVKHHPLPVINPFLNNYLSCLLTATTQHPLLHSLLMSNRACAAFRHFAAVSTALFCNEDGRAQTQHVTEEDVARVYAHVVGHRVGIRNVGEGVLSILDRSLASSSNGEGREWKSGMKRGETVPQIMKDILSLV
;
A
#
# COMPACT_ATOMS: atom_id res chain seq x y z
N MET A 1 -11.11 -9.90 -8.37
CA MET A 1 -11.10 -10.54 -7.04
C MET A 1 -11.16 -9.54 -5.88
N VAL A 2 -10.14 -8.69 -5.66
CA VAL A 2 -10.10 -7.79 -4.49
C VAL A 2 -11.33 -6.88 -4.35
N ILE A 3 -11.79 -6.28 -5.44
CA ILE A 3 -13.01 -5.44 -5.45
C ILE A 3 -14.22 -6.24 -4.99
N LEU A 4 -14.36 -7.49 -5.46
CA LEU A 4 -15.45 -8.37 -5.06
C LEU A 4 -15.37 -8.73 -3.58
N ILE A 5 -14.17 -8.96 -3.04
CA ILE A 5 -13.97 -9.21 -1.61
C ILE A 5 -14.45 -7.98 -0.80
N LEU A 6 -13.99 -6.78 -1.15
CA LEU A 6 -14.36 -5.55 -0.43
C LEU A 6 -15.87 -5.27 -0.49
N ALA A 7 -16.48 -5.46 -1.66
CA ALA A 7 -17.92 -5.23 -1.84
C ALA A 7 -18.79 -6.36 -1.26
N HIS A 8 -18.55 -7.62 -1.64
CA HIS A 8 -19.44 -8.74 -1.28
C HIS A 8 -19.15 -9.34 0.10
N ILE A 9 -17.88 -9.36 0.55
CA ILE A 9 -17.57 -9.91 1.88
C ILE A 9 -17.76 -8.83 2.93
N PHE A 10 -17.25 -7.62 2.68
CA PHE A 10 -17.22 -6.55 3.68
C PHE A 10 -18.31 -5.48 3.50
N GLY A 11 -19.05 -5.47 2.39
CA GLY A 11 -20.10 -4.46 2.16
C GLY A 11 -19.58 -3.04 1.96
N LEU A 12 -18.31 -2.87 1.56
CA LEU A 12 -17.68 -1.56 1.44
C LEU A 12 -18.01 -0.92 0.08
N THR A 13 -18.44 0.35 0.10
CA THR A 13 -18.56 1.14 -1.14
C THR A 13 -17.17 1.33 -1.76
N THR A 14 -16.93 0.63 -2.86
CA THR A 14 -15.58 0.49 -3.42
C THR A 14 -15.50 1.16 -4.79
N LEU A 15 -14.58 2.11 -4.94
CA LEU A 15 -14.23 2.73 -6.21
C LEU A 15 -12.97 2.04 -6.77
N HIS A 16 -13.01 1.60 -8.03
CA HIS A 16 -11.83 1.09 -8.73
C HIS A 16 -11.28 2.12 -9.71
N ILE A 17 -10.01 2.46 -9.52
CA ILE A 17 -9.25 3.36 -10.38
C ILE A 17 -8.17 2.55 -11.08
N ARG A 18 -8.20 2.56 -12.41
CA ARG A 18 -7.14 1.97 -13.23
C ARG A 18 -6.27 3.08 -13.80
N CYS A 19 -5.08 3.23 -13.24
CA CYS A 19 -4.10 4.18 -13.73
C CYS A 19 -3.45 3.63 -15.00
N ARG A 20 -3.39 4.46 -16.03
CA ARG A 20 -2.72 4.22 -17.29
C ARG A 20 -1.58 5.24 -17.45
N SER A 21 -0.78 5.09 -18.50
CA SER A 21 0.29 6.03 -18.81
C SER A 21 -0.20 7.45 -19.13
N ASP A 22 -1.46 7.59 -19.56
CA ASP A 22 -2.13 8.85 -19.87
C ASP A 22 -2.95 9.41 -18.69
N THR A 23 -2.99 8.72 -17.54
CA THR A 23 -3.68 9.24 -16.34
C THR A 23 -2.93 10.43 -15.78
N THR A 24 -3.56 11.60 -15.82
CA THR A 24 -3.06 12.85 -15.22
C THR A 24 -3.59 13.02 -13.78
N PRO A 25 -2.96 13.89 -12.97
CA PRO A 25 -3.46 14.24 -11.63
C PRO A 25 -4.93 14.67 -11.60
N GLU A 26 -5.39 15.42 -12.60
CA GLU A 26 -6.77 15.92 -12.71
C GLU A 26 -7.75 14.78 -13.01
N THR A 27 -7.35 13.84 -13.88
CA THR A 27 -8.18 12.66 -14.17
C THR A 27 -8.30 11.76 -12.94
N LEU A 28 -7.22 11.61 -12.16
CA LEU A 28 -7.24 10.88 -10.91
C LEU A 28 -8.18 11.54 -9.88
N LEU A 29 -8.05 12.86 -9.69
CA LEU A 29 -8.89 13.62 -8.77
C LEU A 29 -10.36 13.58 -9.15
N SER A 30 -10.68 13.75 -10.43
CA SER A 30 -12.06 13.71 -10.90
C SER A 30 -12.68 12.32 -10.71
N GLN A 31 -11.91 11.23 -10.88
CA GLN A 31 -12.39 9.88 -10.58
C GLN A 31 -12.67 9.65 -9.08
N VAL A 32 -11.80 10.15 -8.20
CA VAL A 32 -11.99 10.04 -6.74
C VAL A 32 -13.21 10.83 -6.27
N LEU A 33 -13.45 12.02 -6.84
CA LEU A 33 -14.47 12.96 -6.38
C LEU A 33 -15.83 12.79 -7.05
N ASN A 34 -15.87 12.34 -8.31
CA ASN A 34 -17.11 12.11 -9.04
C ASN A 34 -17.63 10.68 -8.84
N PHE A 35 -17.31 10.06 -7.71
CA PHE A 35 -17.87 8.77 -7.35
C PHE A 35 -19.39 8.92 -7.20
N SER A 36 -20.12 8.31 -8.13
CA SER A 36 -21.54 8.05 -7.98
C SER A 36 -21.67 6.58 -7.62
N PRO A 37 -22.30 6.21 -6.51
CA PRO A 37 -22.73 4.84 -6.28
C PRO A 37 -23.84 4.56 -7.31
N SER A 38 -23.46 4.24 -8.54
CA SER A 38 -24.39 3.72 -9.52
C SER A 38 -24.76 2.32 -9.06
N ASP A 39 -26.04 2.10 -8.82
CA ASP A 39 -26.60 0.76 -8.74
C ASP A 39 -26.20 0.02 -10.04
N ASP A 40 -25.55 -1.13 -9.89
CA ASP A 40 -25.16 -2.12 -10.90
C ASP A 40 -24.01 -1.82 -11.90
N PRO A 41 -22.86 -2.52 -11.77
CA PRO A 41 -21.88 -2.70 -12.83
C PRO A 41 -22.23 -3.95 -13.66
N VAL A 42 -23.30 -3.90 -14.46
CA VAL A 42 -23.48 -4.87 -15.54
C VAL A 42 -22.70 -4.38 -16.74
N GLY A 43 -21.58 -5.05 -17.02
CA GLY A 43 -20.71 -4.73 -18.14
C GLY A 43 -21.41 -4.92 -19.48
N GLU A 44 -21.92 -3.84 -20.06
CA GLU A 44 -21.99 -3.71 -21.51
C GLU A 44 -20.67 -3.10 -22.01
N MET A 45 -19.82 -3.96 -22.59
CA MET A 45 -18.74 -3.53 -23.47
C MET A 45 -19.36 -2.94 -24.75
N SER A 46 -19.83 -1.70 -24.68
CA SER A 46 -20.21 -0.95 -25.88
C SER A 46 -18.94 -0.54 -26.63
N ASN A 47 -18.65 -1.21 -27.75
CA ASN A 47 -17.62 -0.83 -28.71
C ASN A 47 -17.93 0.55 -29.33
N PRO A 48 -17.10 1.59 -29.13
CA PRO A 48 -17.22 2.80 -29.92
C PRO A 48 -16.43 2.63 -31.23
N SER A 49 -17.12 2.21 -32.30
CA SER A 49 -16.69 2.54 -33.66
C SER A 49 -16.88 4.04 -33.86
N ARG A 50 -15.82 4.86 -33.77
CA ARG A 50 -15.86 6.17 -34.44
C ARG A 50 -14.50 6.70 -34.88
N LYS A 51 -14.55 7.18 -36.12
CA LYS A 51 -13.52 7.69 -37.01
C LYS A 51 -12.83 8.95 -36.48
N GLY A 52 -11.54 9.00 -36.77
CA GLY A 52 -10.61 10.13 -36.96
C GLY A 52 -11.05 11.57 -36.68
N SER A 53 -10.15 12.30 -36.02
CA SER A 53 -9.65 13.58 -36.54
C SER A 53 -8.28 13.88 -35.93
N VAL A 54 -7.31 14.14 -36.80
CA VAL A 54 -5.94 14.53 -36.47
C VAL A 54 -5.94 16.02 -36.17
N SER A 55 -5.33 16.43 -35.06
CA SER A 55 -4.97 17.83 -34.85
C SER A 55 -3.62 17.87 -34.13
N VAL A 56 -2.60 18.17 -34.92
CA VAL A 56 -1.23 18.45 -34.47
C VAL A 56 -1.22 19.82 -33.81
N SER A 57 -0.66 19.93 -32.61
CA SER A 57 -0.29 21.23 -32.05
C SER A 57 1.08 21.17 -31.39
N ARG A 58 1.86 22.18 -31.76
CA ARG A 58 3.29 22.36 -31.59
C ARG A 58 3.70 22.60 -30.14
N ALA A 59 4.97 22.26 -29.90
CA ALA A 59 5.76 22.60 -28.74
C ALA A 59 5.87 24.11 -28.49
N SER A 60 5.95 24.49 -27.21
CA SER A 60 6.63 25.71 -26.77
C SER A 60 7.43 25.44 -25.50
N SER A 61 8.73 25.61 -25.67
CA SER A 61 9.76 25.77 -24.65
C SER A 61 9.48 26.98 -23.76
N SER A 62 9.66 26.83 -22.45
CA SER A 62 10.09 27.95 -21.60
C SER A 62 10.85 27.44 -20.37
N ASN A 63 12.16 27.75 -20.37
CA ASN A 63 13.04 27.79 -19.22
C ASN A 63 12.48 28.73 -18.13
N GLY A 64 12.71 28.42 -16.85
CA GLY A 64 12.51 29.43 -15.81
C GLY A 64 12.57 29.00 -14.35
N ARG A 65 13.79 29.01 -13.81
CA ARG A 65 14.13 29.56 -12.47
C ARG A 65 13.76 28.74 -11.23
N ARG A 66 14.78 28.01 -10.76
CA ARG A 66 15.06 27.72 -9.33
C ARG A 66 14.98 29.03 -8.52
N GLN A 67 14.13 29.07 -7.50
CA GLN A 67 14.31 29.96 -6.35
C GLN A 67 14.78 29.13 -5.14
N GLN A 68 15.82 29.64 -4.51
CA GLN A 68 16.47 29.09 -3.35
C GLN A 68 15.67 29.41 -2.09
N SER A 69 15.55 28.41 -1.22
CA SER A 69 14.99 28.49 0.12
C SER A 69 15.79 29.46 1.00
N ALA A 70 15.10 30.42 1.61
CA ALA A 70 15.58 31.10 2.82
C ALA A 70 14.97 30.40 4.04
N LEU A 71 15.85 29.86 4.89
CA LEU A 71 15.53 29.31 6.20
C LEU A 71 15.24 30.47 7.16
N THR A 72 14.04 30.52 7.72
CA THR A 72 13.78 31.30 8.93
C THR A 72 12.74 30.58 9.79
N ARG A 73 13.18 30.13 10.95
CA ARG A 73 12.42 29.75 12.16
C ARG A 73 12.99 30.63 13.27
N PRO A 74 12.36 30.79 14.46
CA PRO A 74 10.98 30.47 14.87
C PRO A 74 10.33 31.63 15.66
N LEU A 75 9.03 31.54 15.97
CA LEU A 75 8.50 31.94 17.28
C LEU A 75 7.10 31.35 17.49
N THR A 76 6.97 30.60 18.58
CA THR A 76 5.79 29.89 19.04
C THR A 76 4.87 30.86 19.79
N ASN A 77 3.70 31.17 19.24
CA ASN A 77 2.59 31.73 20.00
C ASN A 77 1.41 30.77 19.96
N HIS A 78 1.05 30.31 21.16
CA HIS A 78 -0.17 29.58 21.46
C HIS A 78 -1.37 30.45 21.09
N VAL A 79 -2.03 30.14 19.98
CA VAL A 79 -3.37 30.65 19.66
C VAL A 79 -4.33 29.48 19.71
N ARG A 80 -5.22 29.52 20.68
CA ARG A 80 -6.34 28.61 20.90
C ARG A 80 -7.35 28.84 19.76
N SER A 81 -7.28 28.01 18.72
CA SER A 81 -8.21 28.08 17.59
C SER A 81 -9.56 27.51 18.02
N HIS A 82 -10.52 28.41 18.25
CA HIS A 82 -11.93 28.06 18.25
C HIS A 82 -12.33 27.57 16.86
N SER A 83 -12.89 26.37 16.80
CA SER A 83 -13.55 25.78 15.63
C SER A 83 -14.76 26.61 15.22
N THR A 84 -14.53 27.66 14.45
CA THR A 84 -15.58 28.34 13.71
C THR A 84 -15.90 27.50 12.47
N GLY A 85 -17.04 26.83 12.53
CA GLY A 85 -17.61 26.09 11.42
C GLY A 85 -17.95 27.04 10.28
N LEU A 86 -17.03 27.19 9.33
CA LEU A 86 -17.33 27.78 8.03
C LEU A 86 -18.16 26.78 7.24
N THR A 87 -19.48 26.96 7.28
CA THR A 87 -20.42 26.33 6.37
C THR A 87 -20.12 26.83 4.95
N SER A 88 -19.43 25.98 4.18
CA SER A 88 -19.22 26.14 2.74
C SER A 88 -20.58 26.32 2.04
N ARG A 89 -20.83 27.54 1.57
CA ARG A 89 -22.09 27.94 0.93
C ARG A 89 -21.85 27.95 -0.58
N GLY A 90 -22.07 26.78 -1.20
CA GLY A 90 -21.91 26.59 -2.65
C GLY A 90 -21.73 25.12 -3.05
N ALA A 91 -22.25 24.19 -2.25
CA ALA A 91 -22.05 22.76 -2.46
C ALA A 91 -22.86 22.28 -3.67
N SER A 92 -22.21 22.19 -4.83
CA SER A 92 -22.51 21.09 -5.75
C SER A 92 -22.49 19.82 -4.90
N SER A 93 -23.61 19.11 -4.84
CA SER A 93 -23.77 17.92 -4.00
C SER A 93 -22.83 16.83 -4.49
N VAL A 94 -21.59 16.85 -4.01
CA VAL A 94 -20.67 15.73 -4.17
C VAL A 94 -21.35 14.55 -3.48
N GLY A 95 -21.53 13.46 -4.23
CA GLY A 95 -22.10 12.23 -3.70
C GLY A 95 -21.32 11.71 -2.47
N PRO A 96 -21.86 10.73 -1.75
CA PRO A 96 -21.12 10.10 -0.66
C PRO A 96 -19.79 9.56 -1.19
N LEU A 97 -18.66 9.92 -0.55
CA LEU A 97 -17.35 9.42 -0.94
C LEU A 97 -17.26 7.90 -0.69
N PRO A 98 -16.48 7.16 -1.50
CA PRO A 98 -16.32 5.72 -1.32
C PRO A 98 -15.60 5.41 0.01
N GLN A 99 -15.96 4.28 0.61
CA GLN A 99 -15.28 3.74 1.80
C GLN A 99 -13.94 3.07 1.45
N ALA A 100 -13.82 2.52 0.25
CA ALA A 100 -12.61 1.91 -0.25
C ALA A 100 -12.25 2.40 -1.65
N ILE A 101 -10.96 2.63 -1.91
CA ILE A 101 -10.43 2.92 -3.24
C ILE A 101 -9.42 1.84 -3.59
N VAL A 102 -9.67 1.13 -4.68
CA VAL A 102 -8.72 0.19 -5.28
C VAL A 102 -8.02 0.89 -6.42
N VAL A 103 -6.71 1.06 -6.35
CA VAL A 103 -5.89 1.63 -7.43
C VAL A 103 -5.10 0.50 -8.08
N SER A 104 -5.16 0.39 -9.40
CA SER A 104 -4.41 -0.62 -10.15
C SER A 104 -3.50 0.02 -11.18
N SER A 105 -2.39 -0.65 -11.51
CA SER A 105 -1.44 -0.22 -12.55
C SER A 105 -0.81 1.16 -12.30
N LEU A 106 -0.75 1.61 -11.05
CA LEU A 106 -0.17 2.90 -10.68
C LEU A 106 1.30 3.04 -11.11
N GLY A 107 2.07 1.95 -11.07
CA GLY A 107 3.48 1.97 -11.49
C GLY A 107 3.69 2.28 -12.98
N ARG A 108 2.63 2.28 -13.80
CA ARG A 108 2.68 2.69 -15.21
C ARG A 108 2.30 4.15 -15.43
N SER A 109 1.84 4.85 -14.39
CA SER A 109 1.47 6.26 -14.45
C SER A 109 2.66 7.19 -14.22
N SER A 110 2.50 8.46 -14.61
CA SER A 110 3.54 9.48 -14.45
C SER A 110 3.88 9.73 -12.98
N TYR A 111 5.08 10.27 -12.75
CA TYR A 111 5.52 10.69 -11.41
C TYR A 111 4.53 11.65 -10.77
N ASP A 112 4.02 12.64 -11.52
CA ASP A 112 3.09 13.65 -11.02
C ASP A 112 1.75 13.03 -10.55
N THR A 113 1.26 11.99 -11.23
CA THR A 113 0.04 11.28 -10.82
C THR A 113 0.27 10.50 -9.53
N GLN A 114 1.45 9.89 -9.37
CA GLN A 114 1.81 9.22 -8.12
C GLN A 114 2.01 10.21 -6.97
N ASP A 115 2.67 11.34 -7.23
CA ASP A 115 2.87 12.43 -6.26
C ASP A 115 1.54 13.07 -5.84
N CYS A 116 0.62 13.23 -6.78
CA CYS A 116 -0.75 13.67 -6.50
C CYS A 116 -1.43 12.70 -5.52
N LEU A 117 -1.43 11.40 -5.80
CA LEU A 117 -2.01 10.40 -4.90
C LEU A 117 -1.33 10.43 -3.52
N TRP A 118 0.00 10.50 -3.48
CA TRP A 118 0.74 10.61 -2.24
C TRP A 118 0.33 11.83 -1.40
N ASN A 119 0.19 12.99 -2.03
CA ASN A 119 -0.25 14.20 -1.35
C ASN A 119 -1.67 14.05 -0.81
N ILE A 120 -2.60 13.50 -1.60
CA ILE A 120 -3.98 13.21 -1.16
C ILE A 120 -4.00 12.33 0.09
N LEU A 121 -3.23 11.24 0.10
CA LEU A 121 -3.18 10.31 1.23
C LEU A 121 -2.54 10.95 2.47
N ARG A 122 -1.47 11.72 2.27
CA ARG A 122 -0.72 12.37 3.34
C ARG A 122 -1.51 13.48 4.02
N THR A 123 -2.19 14.34 3.26
CA THR A 123 -2.94 15.48 3.79
C THR A 123 -4.38 15.13 4.17
N ARG A 124 -4.87 13.97 3.71
CA ARG A 124 -6.28 13.56 3.84
C ARG A 124 -7.25 14.60 3.24
N CYS A 125 -6.77 15.39 2.29
CA CYS A 125 -7.56 16.37 1.56
C CYS A 125 -7.04 16.57 0.15
N CYS A 126 -7.91 17.01 -0.75
CA CYS A 126 -7.54 17.38 -2.11
C CYS A 126 -8.27 18.67 -2.51
N SER A 127 -7.67 19.41 -3.44
CA SER A 127 -8.28 20.60 -4.03
C SER A 127 -8.66 20.29 -5.47
N HIS A 128 -9.94 20.46 -5.82
CA HIS A 128 -10.42 20.29 -7.18
C HIS A 128 -11.40 21.42 -7.51
N ASN A 129 -11.21 22.08 -8.65
CA ASN A 129 -12.02 23.22 -9.09
C ASN A 129 -12.16 24.33 -8.00
N GLY A 130 -11.07 24.59 -7.27
CA GLY A 130 -11.03 25.59 -6.19
C GLY A 130 -11.72 25.17 -4.89
N THR A 131 -12.33 23.98 -4.83
CA THR A 131 -12.96 23.44 -3.62
C THR A 131 -12.05 22.43 -2.94
N ILE A 132 -11.93 22.54 -1.61
CA ILE A 132 -11.16 21.59 -0.79
C ILE A 132 -12.10 20.48 -0.33
N HIS A 133 -11.81 19.25 -0.74
CA HIS A 133 -12.52 18.06 -0.32
C HIS A 133 -11.69 17.32 0.73
N ARG A 134 -12.32 16.91 1.84
CA ARG A 134 -11.68 16.09 2.87
C ARG A 134 -12.05 14.63 2.65
N LEU A 135 -11.06 13.75 2.76
CA LEU A 135 -11.28 12.31 2.65
C LEU A 135 -11.92 11.77 3.93
N PRO A 136 -12.77 10.73 3.85
CA PRO A 136 -13.31 10.06 5.02
C PRO A 136 -12.19 9.51 5.89
N GLU A 137 -12.31 9.64 7.21
CA GLU A 137 -11.29 9.17 8.16
C GLU A 137 -11.03 7.66 8.04
N GLU A 138 -12.06 6.92 7.62
CA GLU A 138 -12.08 5.46 7.48
C GLU A 138 -11.79 4.96 6.07
N LEU A 139 -11.36 5.85 5.17
CA LEU A 139 -11.05 5.49 3.80
C LEU A 139 -9.93 4.43 3.73
N LEU A 140 -10.26 3.26 3.21
CA LEU A 140 -9.32 2.20 2.87
C LEU A 140 -8.76 2.41 1.46
N VAL A 141 -7.44 2.36 1.30
CA VAL A 141 -6.81 2.44 -0.03
C VAL A 141 -6.01 1.19 -0.28
N VAL A 142 -6.37 0.46 -1.34
CA VAL A 142 -5.72 -0.79 -1.75
C VAL A 142 -5.02 -0.56 -3.07
N LEU A 143 -3.71 -0.80 -3.09
CA LEU A 143 -2.90 -0.67 -4.30
C LEU A 143 -2.58 -2.05 -4.87
N LEU A 144 -2.99 -2.26 -6.12
CA LEU A 144 -2.69 -3.47 -6.89
C LEU A 144 -1.50 -3.18 -7.81
N SER A 145 -0.38 -3.83 -7.51
CA SER A 145 0.84 -3.75 -8.31
C SER A 145 1.19 -5.11 -8.87
N ASP A 146 1.54 -5.14 -10.15
CA ASP A 146 2.13 -6.31 -10.79
C ASP A 146 3.58 -6.42 -10.29
N ILE A 147 3.81 -7.15 -9.21
CA ILE A 147 5.15 -7.42 -8.70
C ILE A 147 5.57 -8.73 -9.35
N GLY A 148 6.53 -8.69 -10.28
CA GLY A 148 6.92 -9.83 -11.12
C GLY A 148 7.33 -11.08 -10.35
N ASP A 149 8.64 -11.30 -10.18
CA ASP A 149 9.18 -12.47 -9.46
C ASP A 149 9.33 -12.24 -7.94
N GLY A 150 8.75 -11.15 -7.41
CA GLY A 150 8.86 -10.78 -6.00
C GLY A 150 10.23 -10.29 -5.56
N ARG A 151 11.15 -10.00 -6.50
CA ARG A 151 12.48 -9.46 -6.21
C ARG A 151 12.57 -7.95 -6.39
N GLU A 152 11.86 -7.45 -7.38
CA GLU A 152 11.82 -6.03 -7.69
C GLU A 152 10.74 -5.31 -6.86
N LEU A 153 11.06 -4.09 -6.45
CA LEU A 153 10.06 -3.21 -5.88
C LEU A 153 9.13 -2.72 -7.00
N PRO A 154 7.84 -2.50 -6.70
CA PRO A 154 6.95 -1.92 -7.69
C PRO A 154 7.46 -0.53 -8.08
N HIS A 155 7.26 -0.15 -9.34
CA HIS A 155 7.66 1.15 -9.91
C HIS A 155 6.82 2.33 -9.36
N ILE A 156 6.78 2.46 -8.04
CA ILE A 156 6.03 3.46 -7.30
C ILE A 156 7.03 4.31 -6.52
N ILE A 157 6.79 5.62 -6.43
CA ILE A 157 7.66 6.52 -5.68
C ILE A 157 7.78 6.07 -4.20
N PRO A 158 8.99 6.03 -3.62
CA PRO A 158 9.21 5.48 -2.28
C PRO A 158 8.36 6.14 -1.18
N CYS A 159 8.15 7.46 -1.26
CA CYS A 159 7.34 8.21 -0.30
C CYS A 159 5.87 7.75 -0.25
N LEU A 160 5.34 7.29 -1.39
CA LEU A 160 4.00 6.73 -1.51
C LEU A 160 3.94 5.31 -0.97
N VAL A 161 4.94 4.47 -1.30
CA VAL A 161 5.07 3.12 -0.77
C VAL A 161 5.09 3.12 0.77
N ASP A 162 5.81 4.07 1.39
CA ASP A 162 5.89 4.24 2.84
C ASP A 162 4.54 4.61 3.50
N GLN A 163 3.57 5.12 2.74
CA GLN A 163 2.21 5.39 3.26
C GLN A 163 1.39 4.12 3.50
N PHE A 164 1.72 3.02 2.80
CA PHE A 164 1.01 1.77 3.00
C PHE A 164 1.50 1.10 4.28
N SER A 165 0.55 0.68 5.12
CA SER A 165 0.88 0.08 6.41
C SER A 165 1.04 -1.44 6.33
N PHE A 166 0.52 -2.04 5.26
CA PHE A 166 0.45 -3.48 5.06
C PHE A 166 0.54 -3.83 3.58
N SER A 167 1.13 -4.98 3.28
CA SER A 167 1.26 -5.53 1.93
C SER A 167 1.03 -7.03 1.95
N SER A 168 0.48 -7.58 0.87
CA SER A 168 0.33 -9.02 0.72
C SER A 168 0.70 -9.44 -0.70
N TYR A 169 1.34 -10.60 -0.81
CA TYR A 169 1.67 -11.23 -2.08
C TYR A 169 0.55 -12.20 -2.41
N VAL A 170 -0.10 -12.00 -3.54
CA VAL A 170 -1.20 -12.85 -4.00
C VAL A 170 -0.73 -13.55 -5.27
N ASP A 171 -0.62 -14.87 -5.19
CA ASP A 171 -0.43 -15.70 -6.38
C ASP A 171 -1.78 -15.89 -7.06
N ILE A 172 -1.88 -15.46 -8.32
CA ILE A 172 -3.09 -15.58 -9.11
C ILE A 172 -2.93 -16.83 -9.98
N THR A 173 -3.18 -17.99 -9.37
CA THR A 173 -3.34 -19.23 -10.15
C THR A 173 -4.66 -19.16 -10.92
N SER A 174 -4.63 -19.59 -12.19
CA SER A 174 -5.72 -19.39 -13.17
C SER A 174 -7.05 -20.06 -12.86
N ASP A 175 -7.16 -20.80 -11.74
CA ASP A 175 -8.28 -21.69 -11.46
C ASP A 175 -9.32 -21.10 -10.50
N VAL A 176 -9.33 -19.78 -10.27
CA VAL A 176 -10.37 -19.18 -9.42
C VAL A 176 -11.71 -19.26 -10.15
N PRO A 177 -12.68 -20.08 -9.66
CA PRO A 177 -13.99 -20.17 -10.28
C PRO A 177 -14.63 -18.78 -10.27
N ASN A 178 -15.10 -18.35 -11.43
CA ASN A 178 -15.77 -17.07 -11.58
C ASN A 178 -17.00 -17.06 -10.65
N PRO A 179 -17.03 -16.22 -9.58
CA PRO A 179 -18.15 -16.22 -8.66
C PRO A 179 -19.38 -15.66 -9.41
N SER A 180 -20.29 -16.53 -9.81
CA SER A 180 -21.56 -16.17 -10.46
C SER A 180 -22.62 -15.68 -9.46
N SER A 181 -22.23 -15.34 -8.23
CA SER A 181 -23.14 -14.85 -7.21
C SER A 181 -23.58 -13.42 -7.53
N SER A 182 -24.88 -13.24 -7.69
CA SER A 182 -25.57 -11.94 -7.65
C SER A 182 -25.16 -11.12 -6.41
N PRO A 183 -25.26 -9.78 -6.44
CA PRO A 183 -24.99 -8.92 -5.28
C PRO A 183 -25.94 -9.25 -4.13
N GLY A 184 -25.54 -10.22 -3.31
CA GLY A 184 -26.20 -10.60 -2.08
C GLY A 184 -25.80 -9.70 -0.92
N THR A 185 -26.50 -9.83 0.20
CA THR A 185 -26.13 -9.23 1.48
C THR A 185 -24.67 -9.54 1.81
N PRO A 186 -23.90 -8.57 2.36
CA PRO A 186 -22.49 -8.78 2.65
C PRO A 186 -22.30 -9.95 3.61
N LEU A 187 -21.30 -10.80 3.35
CA LEU A 187 -21.03 -11.99 4.15
C LEU A 187 -20.73 -11.63 5.61
N ILE A 188 -20.00 -10.54 5.82
CA ILE A 188 -19.70 -9.98 7.13
C ILE A 188 -20.62 -8.77 7.35
N PRO A 189 -21.55 -8.83 8.32
CA PRO A 189 -22.43 -7.71 8.61
C PRO A 189 -21.67 -6.45 9.06
N ALA A 190 -22.14 -5.27 8.66
CA ALA A 190 -21.50 -3.99 8.99
C ALA A 190 -21.35 -3.75 10.50
N PHE A 191 -22.29 -4.24 11.32
CA PHE A 191 -22.20 -4.12 12.79
C PHE A 191 -20.98 -4.88 13.36
N TYR A 192 -20.56 -5.96 12.70
CA TYR A 192 -19.38 -6.72 13.12
C TYR A 192 -18.10 -5.90 12.87
N LEU A 193 -18.00 -5.26 11.69
CA LEU A 193 -16.88 -4.36 11.39
C LEU A 193 -16.82 -3.18 12.35
N HIS A 194 -17.98 -2.60 12.69
CA HIS A 194 -18.07 -1.55 13.70
C HIS A 194 -17.59 -2.05 15.06
N ARG A 195 -18.00 -3.25 15.48
CA ARG A 195 -17.55 -3.85 16.74
C ARG A 195 -16.03 -4.07 16.76
N VAL A 196 -15.46 -4.62 15.69
CA VAL A 196 -14.02 -4.88 15.57
C VAL A 196 -13.24 -3.56 15.63
N LYS A 197 -13.70 -2.53 14.92
CA LYS A 197 -13.07 -1.20 14.90
C LYS A 197 -13.00 -0.55 16.29
N HIS A 198 -14.04 -0.73 17.10
CA HIS A 198 -14.11 -0.17 18.46
C HIS A 198 -13.58 -1.14 19.53
N HIS A 199 -13.09 -2.31 19.14
CA HIS A 199 -12.54 -3.26 20.09
C HIS A 199 -11.18 -2.74 20.60
N PRO A 200 -10.96 -2.63 21.92
CA PRO A 200 -9.65 -2.25 22.46
C PRO A 200 -8.58 -3.23 21.99
N LEU A 201 -7.51 -2.69 21.41
CA LEU A 201 -6.37 -3.50 21.00
C LEU A 201 -5.55 -3.95 22.22
N PRO A 202 -5.04 -5.19 22.23
CA PRO A 202 -4.23 -5.70 23.33
C PRO A 202 -2.92 -4.92 23.48
N VAL A 203 -2.43 -4.84 24.71
CA VAL A 203 -1.18 -4.15 25.03
C VAL A 203 0.00 -5.06 24.70
N ILE A 204 0.97 -4.53 23.96
CA ILE A 204 2.21 -5.23 23.62
C ILE A 204 3.14 -5.20 24.83
N ASN A 205 3.54 -6.39 25.29
CA ASN A 205 4.51 -6.55 26.36
C ASN A 205 5.88 -5.94 25.97
N PRO A 206 6.60 -5.26 26.89
CA PRO A 206 7.98 -4.79 26.67
C PRO A 206 8.93 -5.83 26.04
N PHE A 207 8.83 -7.11 26.42
CA PHE A 207 9.64 -8.17 25.83
C PHE A 207 9.39 -8.32 24.33
N LEU A 208 8.12 -8.26 23.90
CA LEU A 208 7.77 -8.29 22.48
C LEU A 208 8.16 -7.01 21.74
N ASN A 209 8.18 -5.86 22.41
CA ASN A 209 8.73 -4.64 21.80
C ASN A 209 10.23 -4.79 21.48
N ASN A 210 10.98 -5.48 22.33
CA ASN A 210 12.38 -5.82 22.04
C ASN A 210 12.47 -6.80 20.87
N TYR A 211 11.64 -7.85 20.84
CA TYR A 211 11.56 -8.81 19.73
C TYR A 211 11.26 -8.12 18.39
N LEU A 212 10.24 -7.25 18.34
CA LEU A 212 9.91 -6.43 17.16
C LEU A 212 11.11 -5.58 16.70
N SER A 213 11.84 -4.99 17.65
CA SER A 213 13.01 -4.16 17.36
C SER A 213 14.18 -4.99 16.83
N CYS A 214 14.38 -6.20 17.35
CA CYS A 214 15.36 -7.16 16.83
C CYS A 214 15.03 -7.56 15.39
N LEU A 215 13.77 -7.86 15.06
CA LEU A 215 13.36 -8.19 13.70
C LEU A 215 13.59 -7.05 12.70
N LEU A 216 13.24 -5.82 13.08
CA LEU A 216 13.52 -4.64 12.25
C LEU A 216 15.03 -4.42 12.07
N THR A 217 15.81 -4.57 13.14
CA THR A 217 17.28 -4.46 13.08
C THR A 217 17.87 -5.53 12.17
N ALA A 218 17.48 -6.78 12.35
CA ALA A 218 17.88 -7.90 11.50
C ALA A 218 17.53 -7.65 10.03
N THR A 219 16.34 -7.11 9.75
CA THR A 219 15.96 -6.69 8.39
C THR A 219 16.92 -5.66 7.81
N THR A 220 17.22 -4.59 8.58
CA THR A 220 18.06 -3.49 8.09
C THR A 220 19.52 -3.91 7.86
N GLN A 221 20.01 -4.84 8.69
CA GLN A 221 21.37 -5.34 8.64
C GLN A 221 21.53 -6.55 7.71
N HIS A 222 20.43 -7.10 7.20
CA HIS A 222 20.46 -8.27 6.34
C HIS A 222 21.28 -7.98 5.06
N PRO A 223 22.30 -8.80 4.73
CA PRO A 223 23.22 -8.50 3.64
C PRO A 223 22.54 -8.50 2.26
N LEU A 224 21.45 -9.28 2.09
CA LEU A 224 20.69 -9.35 0.84
C LEU A 224 19.60 -8.29 0.71
N LEU A 225 19.24 -7.60 1.79
CA LEU A 225 18.13 -6.65 1.76
C LEU A 225 18.62 -5.21 1.70
N HIS A 226 17.96 -4.44 0.85
CA HIS A 226 18.05 -3.00 0.82
C HIS A 226 16.86 -2.42 1.56
N SER A 227 17.07 -2.07 2.83
CA SER A 227 16.10 -1.34 3.64
C SER A 227 15.99 0.09 3.12
N LEU A 228 14.89 0.42 2.45
CA LEU A 228 14.63 1.77 1.96
C LEU A 228 13.72 2.56 2.91
N LEU A 229 12.72 1.90 3.51
CA LEU A 229 11.57 2.57 4.15
C LEU A 229 11.28 2.03 5.56
N MET A 230 12.33 1.74 6.33
CA MET A 230 12.23 1.35 7.76
C MET A 230 12.06 2.58 8.66
N SER A 231 10.93 3.27 8.52
CA SER A 231 10.62 4.50 9.26
C SER A 231 9.87 4.22 10.57
N ASN A 232 9.65 5.27 11.39
CA ASN A 232 8.76 5.19 12.55
C ASN A 232 7.34 4.72 12.18
N ARG A 233 6.90 4.93 10.94
CA ARG A 233 5.62 4.43 10.43
C ARG A 233 5.61 2.91 10.32
N ALA A 234 6.72 2.31 9.86
CA ALA A 234 6.86 0.85 9.82
C ALA A 234 6.73 0.25 11.23
N CYS A 235 7.42 0.85 12.22
CA CYS A 235 7.35 0.40 13.62
C CYS A 235 5.93 0.54 14.20
N ALA A 236 5.27 1.68 13.97
CA ALA A 236 3.90 1.90 14.42
C ALA A 236 2.90 0.92 13.77
N ALA A 237 3.02 0.70 12.46
CA ALA A 237 2.21 -0.28 11.74
C ALA A 237 2.47 -1.70 12.25
N PHE A 238 3.73 -2.06 12.52
CA PHE A 238 4.09 -3.40 12.99
C PHE A 238 3.44 -3.70 14.34
N ARG A 239 3.53 -2.76 15.29
CA ARG A 239 2.84 -2.86 16.58
C ARG A 239 1.33 -2.96 16.42
N HIS A 240 0.75 -2.07 15.60
CA HIS A 240 -0.68 -2.03 15.38
C HIS A 240 -1.20 -3.36 14.81
N PHE A 241 -0.58 -3.89 13.75
CA PHE A 241 -1.02 -5.13 13.13
C PHE A 241 -0.76 -6.36 13.99
N ALA A 242 0.29 -6.38 14.82
CA ALA A 242 0.48 -7.46 15.78
C ALA A 242 -0.67 -7.50 16.81
N ALA A 243 -1.09 -6.34 17.31
CA ALA A 243 -2.22 -6.25 18.22
C ALA A 243 -3.56 -6.60 17.55
N VAL A 244 -3.76 -6.16 16.29
CA VAL A 244 -4.95 -6.53 15.49
C VAL A 244 -4.97 -8.05 15.24
N SER A 245 -3.82 -8.65 14.93
CA SER A 245 -3.69 -10.10 14.74
C SER A 245 -4.17 -10.86 15.98
N THR A 246 -3.69 -10.50 17.17
CA THR A 246 -4.15 -11.08 18.43
C THR A 246 -5.66 -10.91 18.61
N ALA A 247 -6.21 -9.70 18.38
CA ALA A 247 -7.64 -9.43 18.52
C ALA A 247 -8.52 -10.25 17.56
N LEU A 248 -8.03 -10.57 16.36
CA LEU A 248 -8.76 -11.35 15.36
C LEU A 248 -8.67 -12.86 15.62
N PHE A 249 -7.48 -13.38 15.95
CA PHE A 249 -7.23 -14.83 16.03
C PHE A 249 -7.38 -15.43 17.44
N CYS A 250 -7.32 -14.64 18.51
CA CYS A 250 -7.48 -15.18 19.88
C CYS A 250 -8.89 -15.71 20.21
N ASN A 251 -9.89 -15.47 19.35
CA ASN A 251 -11.26 -15.94 19.58
C ASN A 251 -11.57 -17.31 18.95
N GLU A 252 -10.70 -17.82 18.06
CA GLU A 252 -11.04 -19.03 17.29
C GLU A 252 -10.80 -20.34 18.06
N ASP A 253 -9.84 -20.38 18.99
CA ASP A 253 -9.47 -21.62 19.70
C ASP A 253 -10.19 -21.83 21.04
N GLY A 254 -11.10 -20.94 21.43
CA GLY A 254 -11.73 -20.97 22.76
C GLY A 254 -10.74 -20.81 23.93
N ARG A 255 -9.47 -20.49 23.64
CA ARG A 255 -8.47 -20.16 24.64
C ARG A 255 -8.90 -18.88 25.34
N ALA A 256 -8.83 -18.87 26.68
CA ALA A 256 -9.09 -17.70 27.49
C ALA A 256 -8.35 -16.50 26.88
N GLN A 257 -9.11 -15.45 26.56
CA GLN A 257 -8.68 -14.23 25.90
C GLN A 257 -7.29 -13.80 26.39
N THR A 258 -6.23 -14.20 25.70
CA THR A 258 -4.89 -13.77 26.04
C THR A 258 -4.85 -12.29 25.69
N GLN A 259 -4.93 -11.42 26.70
CA GLN A 259 -4.92 -9.96 26.54
C GLN A 259 -3.58 -9.41 26.01
N HIS A 260 -2.66 -10.30 25.67
CA HIS A 260 -1.31 -9.98 25.27
C HIS A 260 -1.03 -10.53 23.90
N VAL A 261 -0.34 -9.71 23.12
CA VAL A 261 0.23 -10.11 21.83
C VAL A 261 1.20 -11.27 22.06
N THR A 262 1.30 -12.19 21.09
CA THR A 262 2.24 -13.32 21.11
C THR A 262 3.31 -13.18 20.04
N GLU A 263 4.38 -13.97 20.11
CA GLU A 263 5.40 -14.03 19.04
C GLU A 263 4.81 -14.54 17.72
N GLU A 264 3.81 -15.42 17.78
CA GLU A 264 3.12 -15.93 16.59
C GLU A 264 2.37 -14.81 15.85
N ASP A 265 1.72 -13.91 16.59
CA ASP A 265 1.07 -12.72 16.01
C ASP A 265 2.06 -11.80 15.32
N VAL A 266 3.24 -11.62 15.93
CA VAL A 266 4.34 -10.85 15.35
C VAL A 266 4.84 -11.50 14.06
N ALA A 267 5.11 -12.80 14.09
CA ALA A 267 5.58 -13.56 12.93
C ALA A 267 4.58 -13.51 11.77
N ARG A 268 3.27 -13.61 12.07
CA ARG A 268 2.18 -13.57 11.09
C ARG A 268 2.16 -12.27 10.30
N VAL A 269 2.41 -11.11 10.94
CA VAL A 269 2.29 -9.80 10.29
C VAL A 269 3.62 -9.23 9.79
N TYR A 270 4.74 -9.76 10.24
CA TYR A 270 6.08 -9.23 9.96
C TYR A 270 6.36 -9.04 8.46
N ALA A 271 6.24 -10.11 7.66
CA ALA A 271 6.50 -10.05 6.23
C ALA A 271 5.53 -9.10 5.50
N HIS A 272 4.32 -8.92 6.02
CA HIS A 272 3.32 -8.04 5.42
C HIS A 272 3.57 -6.56 5.68
N VAL A 273 4.05 -6.22 6.89
CA VAL A 273 4.37 -4.83 7.24
C VAL A 273 5.71 -4.40 6.64
N VAL A 274 6.68 -5.30 6.61
CA VAL A 274 8.07 -4.99 6.22
C VAL A 274 8.33 -5.27 4.74
N GLY A 275 7.64 -6.24 4.14
CA GLY A 275 7.97 -6.77 2.81
C GLY A 275 8.00 -5.73 1.69
N HIS A 276 7.07 -4.78 1.66
CA HIS A 276 7.02 -3.71 0.65
C HIS A 276 8.03 -2.58 0.89
N ARG A 277 8.73 -2.59 2.03
CA ARG A 277 9.66 -1.52 2.45
C ARG A 277 11.12 -1.88 2.25
N VAL A 278 11.36 -3.09 1.77
CA VAL A 278 12.69 -3.61 1.45
C VAL A 278 12.72 -4.08 0.01
N GLY A 279 13.86 -3.90 -0.65
CA GLY A 279 14.18 -4.55 -1.92
C GLY A 279 15.29 -5.56 -1.74
N ILE A 280 15.49 -6.45 -2.70
CA ILE A 280 16.70 -7.28 -2.73
C ILE A 280 17.84 -6.44 -3.33
N ARG A 281 19.04 -6.49 -2.74
CA ARG A 281 20.23 -5.83 -3.31
C ARG A 281 20.63 -6.49 -4.63
N ASN A 282 21.15 -5.71 -5.56
CA ASN A 282 21.79 -6.18 -6.79
C ASN A 282 20.91 -6.98 -7.77
N VAL A 283 19.58 -6.83 -7.72
CA VAL A 283 18.65 -7.49 -8.65
C VAL A 283 18.91 -7.12 -10.12
N GLY A 284 19.53 -5.97 -10.39
CA GLY A 284 19.93 -5.53 -11.74
C GLY A 284 21.38 -5.82 -12.16
N GLU A 285 22.31 -6.07 -11.23
CA GLU A 285 23.71 -6.38 -11.58
C GLU A 285 23.84 -7.80 -12.15
N GLY A 286 22.82 -8.66 -11.94
CA GLY A 286 22.72 -9.98 -12.53
C GLY A 286 22.72 -9.98 -14.08
N VAL A 287 22.10 -8.99 -14.72
CA VAL A 287 22.02 -8.96 -16.19
C VAL A 287 23.35 -8.57 -16.82
N LEU A 288 24.12 -7.69 -16.16
CA LEU A 288 25.48 -7.35 -16.59
C LEU A 288 26.52 -8.40 -16.17
N SER A 289 26.33 -9.08 -15.03
CA SER A 289 27.22 -10.16 -14.57
C SER A 289 26.99 -11.51 -15.25
N ILE A 290 25.89 -11.70 -16.01
CA ILE A 290 25.73 -12.86 -16.91
C ILE A 290 26.77 -12.83 -18.04
N LEU A 291 27.28 -11.65 -18.43
CA LEU A 291 28.40 -11.56 -19.37
C LEU A 291 29.75 -11.95 -18.73
N ASP A 292 29.88 -11.82 -17.40
CA ASP A 292 31.15 -12.03 -16.69
C ASP A 292 31.28 -13.42 -16.05
N ARG A 293 30.16 -14.05 -15.66
CA ARG A 293 30.16 -15.35 -14.95
C ARG A 293 30.19 -16.60 -15.83
N SER A 294 30.29 -16.47 -17.15
CA SER A 294 30.56 -17.63 -18.02
C SER A 294 32.00 -18.16 -17.90
N LEU A 295 32.83 -17.60 -17.01
CA LEU A 295 34.27 -17.90 -16.93
C LEU A 295 34.78 -18.46 -15.58
N ALA A 296 33.94 -18.68 -14.56
CA ALA A 296 34.43 -19.18 -13.27
C ALA A 296 33.54 -20.26 -12.63
N SER A 297 33.91 -21.52 -12.86
CA SER A 297 33.46 -22.69 -12.10
C SER A 297 34.46 -23.05 -11.00
N SER A 298 33.99 -23.61 -9.87
CA SER A 298 34.73 -24.38 -8.81
C SER A 298 34.42 -23.83 -7.41
N SER A 299 34.28 -24.57 -6.30
CA SER A 299 34.18 -26.01 -5.97
C SER A 299 33.64 -26.15 -4.53
N ASN A 300 33.36 -27.39 -4.12
CA ASN A 300 32.72 -27.84 -2.88
C ASN A 300 33.41 -27.44 -1.57
N GLY A 301 32.59 -27.25 -0.53
CA GLY A 301 33.01 -27.17 0.88
C GLY A 301 31.80 -27.06 1.80
N GLU A 302 31.62 -28.02 2.71
CA GLU A 302 30.53 -28.07 3.69
C GLU A 302 30.89 -27.29 4.96
N GLY A 303 30.04 -26.32 5.27
CA GLY A 303 30.00 -25.48 6.45
C GLY A 303 28.88 -24.48 6.21
N ARG A 304 27.91 -24.34 7.12
CA ARG A 304 26.86 -23.28 7.03
C ARG A 304 27.46 -21.93 7.44
N GLU A 305 28.60 -21.61 6.85
CA GLU A 305 29.03 -20.25 6.66
C GLU A 305 28.06 -19.63 5.63
N TRP A 306 27.68 -18.38 5.79
CA TRP A 306 26.89 -17.66 4.79
C TRP A 306 27.70 -17.64 3.47
N LYS A 307 27.49 -18.64 2.61
CA LYS A 307 28.15 -18.70 1.30
C LYS A 307 27.72 -17.46 0.54
N SER A 308 28.69 -16.60 0.26
CA SER A 308 28.55 -15.43 -0.62
C SER A 308 28.34 -15.89 -2.07
N GLY A 309 27.19 -16.53 -2.29
CA GLY A 309 26.76 -17.15 -3.52
C GLY A 309 25.25 -17.28 -3.43
N MET A 310 24.54 -16.24 -3.87
CA MET A 310 23.08 -16.22 -3.98
C MET A 310 22.57 -17.56 -4.52
N LYS A 311 21.68 -18.23 -3.79
CA LYS A 311 20.79 -19.18 -4.45
C LYS A 311 19.90 -18.35 -5.36
N ARG A 312 20.20 -18.41 -6.66
CA ARG A 312 19.43 -17.79 -7.74
C ARG A 312 17.96 -18.22 -7.57
N GLY A 313 17.13 -17.40 -6.92
CA GLY A 313 15.84 -17.91 -6.47
C GLY A 313 15.15 -17.09 -5.39
N GLU A 314 15.89 -16.63 -4.39
CA GLU A 314 15.28 -16.09 -3.18
C GLU A 314 14.43 -14.83 -3.43
N THR A 315 13.28 -14.79 -2.77
CA THR A 315 12.30 -13.69 -2.82
C THR A 315 12.30 -12.97 -1.47
N VAL A 316 11.79 -11.73 -1.42
CA VAL A 316 11.67 -10.99 -0.15
C VAL A 316 10.92 -11.79 0.92
N PRO A 317 9.76 -12.43 0.62
CA PRO A 317 9.07 -13.27 1.60
C PRO A 317 9.92 -14.43 2.15
N GLN A 318 10.77 -15.04 1.31
CA GLN A 318 11.63 -16.13 1.77
C GLN A 318 12.70 -15.64 2.74
N ILE A 319 13.38 -14.54 2.41
CA ILE A 319 14.38 -13.93 3.28
C ILE A 319 13.76 -13.51 4.63
N MET A 320 12.52 -12.99 4.61
CA MET A 320 11.80 -12.63 5.83
C MET A 320 11.52 -13.85 6.72
N LYS A 321 11.14 -14.99 6.13
CA LYS A 321 10.97 -16.25 6.87
C LYS A 321 12.29 -16.72 7.48
N ASP A 322 13.39 -16.57 6.74
CA ASP A 322 14.72 -16.94 7.24
C ASP A 322 15.11 -16.06 8.44
N ILE A 323 14.86 -14.74 8.40
CA ILE A 323 15.07 -13.84 9.55
C ILE A 323 14.22 -14.28 10.76
N LEU A 324 12.94 -14.61 10.56
CA LEU A 324 12.08 -15.09 11.64
C LEU A 324 12.60 -16.38 12.30
N SER A 325 13.29 -17.24 11.55
CA SER A 325 13.86 -18.48 12.09
C SER A 325 15.15 -18.29 12.89
N LEU A 326 15.77 -17.10 12.81
CA LEU A 326 17.06 -16.79 13.43
C LEU A 326 16.95 -16.00 14.74
N VAL A 327 15.81 -15.32 14.97
CA VAL A 327 15.55 -14.48 16.15
C VAL A 327 14.66 -15.21 17.12
#